data_AF-A0A351TPX4-F1
#
_entry.id   AF-A0A351TPX4-F1
#
_cell.length_a   1.000
_cell.length_b   1.000
_cell.length_c   1.000
_cell.angle_alpha   90.00
_cell.angle_beta   90.00
_cell.angle_gamma   90.00
#
_symmetry.space_group_name_H-M   'P 1'
#
loop_
_entity.id
_entity.type
_entity.pdbx_description
1 polymer ?
#
loop_
_entity_poly.entity_id
_entity_poly.type
_entity_poly.pdbx_seq_one_letter_code
_entity_poly.pdbx_strand_id
1 'polypeptide(L)' 'MKLHIENISKISMADIDLDGITVIAGSNNTGKSTVGKVLFALMNSFYNIDDFMIRASKG' A
#
# COMPACT_ATOMS: atom_id res chain seq x y z
N MET A 1 -3.29 9.58 -5.92
CA MET A 1 -3.57 8.85 -4.64
C MET A 1 -2.65 9.40 -3.57
N LYS A 2 -3.05 9.41 -2.29
CA LYS A 2 -2.13 9.69 -1.18
C LYS A 2 -1.90 8.41 -0.39
N LEU A 3 -0.65 7.99 -0.26
CA LEU A 3 -0.25 6.82 0.51
C LEU A 3 0.34 7.28 1.83
N HIS A 4 -0.41 7.06 2.91
CA HIS A 4 0.04 7.27 4.28
C HIS A 4 0.51 5.94 4.87
N ILE A 5 1.72 5.91 5.41
CA ILE A 5 2.30 4.74 6.09
C ILE A 5 2.77 5.19 7.46
N GLU A 6 2.30 4.52 8.51
CA GLU A 6 2.72 4.79 9.87
C GLU A 6 3.07 3.49 10.60
N ASN A 7 4.18 3.50 11.33
CA ASN A 7 4.63 2.40 12.18
C ASN A 7 4.74 1.03 11.48
N ILE A 8 5.20 1.00 10.22
CA ILE A 8 5.43 -0.24 9.46
C ILE A 8 6.93 -0.48 9.24
N SER A 9 7.44 -1.55 9.85
CA SER A 9 8.86 -1.94 9.77
C SER A 9 9.77 -0.76 10.16
N LYS A 10 10.66 -0.32 9.26
CA LYS A 10 11.57 0.81 9.49
C LYS A 10 10.95 2.18 9.19
N ILE A 11 9.72 2.23 8.66
CA ILE A 11 9.03 3.47 8.34
C ILE A 11 8.18 3.84 9.56
N SER A 12 8.63 4.86 10.32
CA SER A 12 7.85 5.43 11.41
C SER A 12 6.66 6.23 10.85
N MET A 13 6.91 7.07 9.84
CA MET A 13 5.89 7.84 9.14
C MET A 13 6.36 8.15 7.71
N ALA A 14 5.46 8.03 6.74
CA ALA A 14 5.66 8.49 5.37
C ALA A 14 4.32 8.91 4.75
N ASP A 15 4.27 10.14 4.25
CA ASP A 15 3.20 10.67 3.40
C ASP A 15 3.72 10.80 1.98
N ILE A 16 3.13 10.03 1.06
CA ILE A 16 3.59 9.94 -0.33
C ILE A 16 2.43 10.31 -1.26
N ASP A 17 2.59 11.39 -2.02
CA ASP A 17 1.70 11.72 -3.13
C ASP A 17 2.06 10.87 -4.35
N LEU A 18 1.12 10.03 -4.77
CA LEU A 18 1.21 9.18 -5.95
C LEU A 18 0.45 9.86 -7.10
N ASP A 19 1.20 10.59 -7.93
CA ASP A 19 0.72 11.32 -9.10
C ASP A 19 1.59 10.98 -10.33
N GLY A 20 0.95 10.56 -11.42
CA GLY A 20 1.62 10.09 -12.63
C GLY A 20 2.62 8.95 -12.37
N ILE A 21 3.90 9.20 -12.65
CA ILE A 21 5.01 8.26 -12.42
C ILE A 21 5.78 8.70 -11.17
N THR A 22 5.75 7.88 -10.12
CA THR A 22 6.48 8.12 -8.87
C THR A 22 7.67 7.16 -8.74
N VAL A 23 8.88 7.69 -8.52
CA VAL A 23 10.11 6.89 -8.34
C VAL A 23 10.48 6.83 -6.86
N ILE A 24 10.60 5.61 -6.32
CA ILE A 24 11.08 5.37 -4.95
C ILE A 24 12.55 4.93 -5.00
N ALA A 25 13.46 5.80 -4.55
CA ALA A 25 14.91 5.59 -4.59
C ALA A 25 15.56 5.77 -3.20
N GLY A 26 16.85 5.44 -3.09
CA GLY A 26 17.61 5.47 -1.83
C GLY A 26 18.47 4.22 -1.61
N SER A 27 19.22 4.16 -0.51
CA SER A 27 20.12 3.04 -0.18
C SER A 27 19.37 1.74 0.10
N ASN A 28 20.04 0.59 0.01
CA ASN A 28 19.42 -0.70 0.35
C ASN A 28 18.93 -0.71 1.80
N ASN A 29 17.83 -1.43 2.04
CA ASN A 29 17.30 -1.66 3.38
C ASN A 29 16.77 -0.40 4.11
N THR A 30 16.47 0.68 3.39
CA THR A 30 15.92 1.95 3.93
C THR A 30 14.40 2.09 3.80
N GLY A 31 13.69 1.02 3.38
CA GLY A 31 12.23 1.02 3.30
C GLY A 31 11.63 1.04 1.90
N LYS A 32 12.43 1.15 0.82
CA LYS A 32 11.92 1.13 -0.57
C LYS A 32 11.02 -0.07 -0.88
N SER A 33 11.47 -1.28 -0.58
CA SER A 33 10.66 -2.50 -0.76
C SER A 33 9.47 -2.57 0.20
N THR A 34 9.55 -1.93 1.37
CA THR A 34 8.44 -1.86 2.33
C THR A 34 7.30 -1.02 1.76
N VAL A 35 7.59 0.16 1.19
CA VAL A 35 6.58 0.99 0.52
C VAL A 35 5.88 0.21 -0.59
N GLY A 36 6.64 -0.49 -1.44
CA GLY A 36 6.07 -1.33 -2.50
C GLY A 36 5.20 -2.48 -1.98
N LYS A 37 5.61 -3.14 -0.88
CA LYS A 37 4.83 -4.21 -0.24
C LYS A 37 3.53 -3.69 0.38
N VAL A 38 3.57 -2.53 1.03
CA VAL A 38 2.36 -1.88 1.57
C VAL A 38 1.38 -1.58 0.44
N LEU A 39 1.87 -0.94 -0.64
CA LEU A 39 1.03 -0.66 -1.81
C LEU A 39 0.45 -1.94 -2.42
N PHE A 40 1.26 -2.98 -2.58
CA PHE A 40 0.80 -4.28 -3.08
C PHE A 40 -0.27 -4.90 -2.18
N ALA A 41 -0.07 -4.91 -0.86
CA ALA A 41 -1.03 -5.47 0.08
C ALA A 41 -2.38 -4.74 -0.01
N LEU A 42 -2.38 -3.40 -0.02
CA LEU A 42 -3.59 -2.60 -0.20
C LEU A 42 -4.32 -2.95 -1.49
N MET A 43 -3.61 -2.97 -2.63
CA MET A 43 -4.23 -3.28 -3.92
C MET A 43 -4.84 -4.68 -3.95
N ASN A 44 -4.17 -5.68 -3.38
CA ASN A 44 -4.74 -7.03 -3.31
C ASN A 44 -5.93 -7.13 -2.35
N SER A 45 -5.90 -6.44 -1.20
CA SER A 45 -6.99 -6.46 -0.23
C SER A 45 -8.26 -5.80 -0.78
N PHE A 46 -8.13 -4.80 -1.64
CA PHE A 46 -9.26 -4.14 -2.28
C PHE A 46 -9.65 -4.76 -3.63
N TYR A 47 -8.84 -5.67 -4.16
CA TYR A 47 -9.16 -6.36 -5.41
C TYR A 47 -10.41 -7.24 -5.22
N ASN A 48 -11.43 -7.02 -6.06
CA ASN A 48 -12.72 -7.71 -6.00
C ASN A 48 -13.46 -7.60 -4.66
N ILE A 49 -13.27 -6.49 -3.93
CA ILE A 49 -13.94 -6.30 -2.65
C ILE A 49 -15.46 -6.34 -2.79
N ASP A 50 -16.02 -5.86 -3.90
CA ASP A 50 -17.46 -5.93 -4.16
C ASP A 50 -17.97 -7.37 -4.24
N ASP A 51 -17.25 -8.25 -4.94
CA ASP A 51 -17.61 -9.68 -5.04
C ASP A 51 -17.50 -10.36 -3.67
N PHE A 52 -16.47 -10.02 -2.90
CA PHE A 52 -16.33 -10.49 -1.51
C PHE A 52 -17.53 -10.05 -0.65
N MET A 53 -17.92 -8.78 -0.71
CA MET A 53 -19.04 -8.24 0.07
C MET A 53 -20.38 -8.87 -0.34
N ILE A 54 -20.61 -9.07 -1.64
CA ILE A 54 -21.79 -9.77 -2.15
C ILE A 54 -21.85 -11.20 -1.62
N ARG A 55 -20.74 -11.94 -1.63
CA ARG A 55 -20.69 -13.30 -1.07
C ARG A 55 -20.93 -13.30 0.43
N ALA A 56 -20.32 -12.38 1.17
CA ALA A 56 -20.47 -12.26 2.62
C ALA A 56 -21.92 -11.94 3.04
N SER A 57 -22.64 -11.13 2.26
CA SER A 57 -24.05 -10.79 2.52
C SER A 57 -25.07 -11.90 2.22
N LYS A 58 -24.65 -12.93 1.49
CA LYS A 58 -25.51 -14.05 1.06
C LYS A 58 -25.40 -15.28 1.98
N GLY A 59 -24.55 -15.22 3.01
CA GLY A 59 -24.33 -16.29 4.00
C GLY A 59 -25.14 -16.11 5.26
#